data_AF-A0A0N0JML7-F1
#
_entry.id   AF-A0A0N0JML7-F1
#
_cell.length_a   1.000
_cell.length_b   1.000
_cell.length_c   1.000
_cell.angle_alpha   90.00
_cell.angle_beta   90.00
_cell.angle_gamma   90.00
#
_symmetry.space_group_name_H-M   'P 1'
#
loop_
_entity.id
_entity.type
_entity.pdbx_description
1 polymer ?
#
loop_
_entity_poly.entity_id
_entity_poly.type
_entity_poly.pdbx_seq_one_letter_code
_entity_poly.pdbx_strand_id
1 'polypeptide(L)'
;MGDALFTKARLIKDLGNQAVHSTKKVAATDALAATRELFHFGYWLARTYGRGARPEPGLSFKTELLPKPAAPAMPQTAEQLQKLAAQLQEKDQKLADVLASKAALDAELQKLREEVATAKKANSAQPDTHDYSEAETRKAFIDLLLKEAGWTLNPAKNFEVEVVGMPNAENKGFVDYVLWGDDGNQPLTAADLVELERMLVEAGGTKALIDEAKEKSQGLGLFIRSLVGLDREAAMQAFSEFLKGSTATPDQIEFIELVVQELTLNGVMEADRLFQSPFTDLSAQGPLGVFPAASVSTLVDVLQDIRARAVA
;
A
#
# COMPACT_ATOMS: atom_id res chain seq x y z
N MET A 1 -41.12 -3.66 -22.85
CA MET A 1 -40.32 -2.71 -23.68
C MET A 1 -38.91 -3.23 -24.02
N GLY A 2 -38.25 -4.05 -23.18
CA GLY A 2 -36.87 -4.51 -23.43
C GLY A 2 -36.69 -5.45 -24.63
N ASP A 3 -37.66 -6.34 -24.89
CA ASP A 3 -37.53 -7.38 -25.91
C ASP A 3 -37.42 -6.81 -27.34
N ALA A 4 -38.31 -5.87 -27.70
CA ALA A 4 -38.30 -5.22 -29.01
C ALA A 4 -37.03 -4.39 -29.29
N LEU A 5 -36.39 -3.82 -28.26
CA LEU A 5 -35.11 -3.11 -28.41
C LEU A 5 -33.94 -4.06 -28.54
N PHE A 6 -33.98 -5.17 -27.80
CA PHE A 6 -32.98 -6.22 -27.89
C PHE A 6 -32.94 -6.85 -29.28
N THR A 7 -34.11 -7.14 -29.88
CA THR A 7 -34.19 -7.64 -31.27
C THR A 7 -33.56 -6.66 -32.26
N LYS A 8 -33.80 -5.35 -32.11
CA LYS A 8 -33.22 -4.32 -32.97
C LYS A 8 -31.71 -4.24 -32.82
N ALA A 9 -31.19 -4.21 -31.59
CA ALA A 9 -29.76 -4.19 -31.32
C ALA A 9 -29.05 -5.43 -31.90
N ARG A 10 -29.67 -6.61 -31.77
CA ARG A 10 -29.16 -7.86 -32.34
C ARG A 10 -29.11 -7.82 -33.86
N LEU A 11 -30.17 -7.33 -34.52
CA LEU A 11 -30.21 -7.21 -35.97
C LEU A 11 -29.10 -6.28 -36.49
N ILE A 12 -28.87 -5.13 -35.83
CA ILE A 12 -27.79 -4.21 -36.19
C ILE A 12 -26.43 -4.89 -36.07
N LYS A 13 -26.19 -5.61 -34.96
CA LYS A 13 -24.95 -6.36 -34.72
C LYS A 13 -24.72 -7.41 -35.80
N ASP A 14 -25.73 -8.24 -36.09
CA ASP A 14 -25.60 -9.37 -37.02
C ASP A 14 -25.36 -8.89 -38.46
N LEU A 15 -26.06 -7.84 -38.90
CA LEU A 15 -25.82 -7.20 -40.19
C LEU A 15 -24.43 -6.55 -40.29
N GLY A 16 -23.96 -5.89 -39.21
CA GLY A 16 -22.63 -5.32 -39.14
C GLY A 16 -21.52 -6.37 -39.22
N ASN A 17 -21.66 -7.48 -38.49
CA ASN A 17 -20.71 -8.59 -38.53
C ASN A 17 -20.67 -9.24 -39.92
N GLN A 18 -21.83 -9.42 -40.55
CA GLN A 18 -21.91 -9.95 -41.90
C GLN A 18 -21.22 -9.03 -42.91
N ALA A 19 -21.35 -7.71 -42.77
CA ALA A 19 -20.68 -6.75 -43.66
C ALA A 19 -19.14 -6.80 -43.57
N VAL A 20 -18.59 -7.14 -42.40
CA VAL A 20 -17.13 -7.21 -42.17
C VAL A 20 -16.56 -8.58 -42.56
N HIS A 21 -17.28 -9.67 -42.28
CA HIS A 21 -16.75 -11.03 -42.43
C HIS A 21 -17.25 -11.76 -43.70
N SER A 22 -18.27 -11.23 -44.39
CA SER A 22 -18.76 -11.83 -45.64
C SER A 22 -18.05 -11.26 -46.86
N THR A 23 -17.71 -12.13 -47.80
CA THR A 23 -17.23 -11.74 -49.14
C THR A 23 -18.37 -11.30 -50.07
N LYS A 24 -19.64 -11.46 -49.66
CA LYS A 24 -20.80 -11.00 -50.43
C LYS A 24 -21.01 -9.50 -50.25
N LYS A 25 -21.32 -8.80 -51.35
CA LYS A 25 -21.71 -7.38 -51.29
C LYS A 25 -22.96 -7.23 -50.41
N VAL A 26 -22.91 -6.30 -49.45
CA VAL A 26 -24.05 -5.94 -48.60
C VAL A 26 -25.16 -5.41 -49.50
N ALA A 27 -26.36 -5.98 -49.38
CA ALA A 27 -27.51 -5.50 -50.13
C ALA A 27 -27.94 -4.12 -49.61
N ALA A 28 -28.32 -3.21 -50.52
CA ALA A 28 -28.77 -1.87 -50.13
C ALA A 28 -29.99 -1.91 -49.18
N THR A 29 -30.82 -2.94 -49.31
CA THR A 29 -31.96 -3.22 -48.41
C THR A 29 -31.51 -3.49 -46.98
N ASP A 30 -30.43 -4.25 -46.81
CA ASP A 30 -29.90 -4.65 -45.50
C ASP A 30 -29.22 -3.46 -44.81
N ALA A 31 -28.46 -2.66 -45.57
CA ALA A 31 -27.88 -1.42 -45.08
C ALA A 31 -28.94 -0.41 -44.62
N LEU A 32 -30.03 -0.29 -45.39
CA LEU A 32 -31.16 0.58 -45.05
C LEU A 32 -31.91 0.07 -43.82
N ALA A 33 -32.12 -1.25 -43.71
CA ALA A 33 -32.73 -1.87 -42.53
C ALA A 33 -31.88 -1.64 -41.28
N ALA A 34 -30.56 -1.88 -41.34
CA ALA A 34 -29.64 -1.63 -40.22
C ALA A 34 -29.68 -0.16 -39.77
N THR A 35 -29.69 0.78 -40.72
CA THR A 35 -29.69 2.22 -40.42
C THR A 35 -31.02 2.66 -39.80
N ARG A 36 -32.15 2.12 -40.28
CA ARG A 36 -33.48 2.36 -39.69
C ARG A 36 -33.55 1.84 -38.26
N GLU A 37 -33.07 0.63 -38.00
CA GLU A 37 -33.11 0.08 -36.63
C GLU A 37 -32.15 0.82 -35.70
N LEU A 38 -30.99 1.25 -36.19
CA LEU A 38 -30.06 2.10 -35.44
C LEU A 38 -30.70 3.43 -35.07
N PHE A 39 -31.45 4.05 -35.98
CA PHE A 39 -32.22 5.26 -35.69
C PHE A 39 -33.23 5.03 -34.55
N HIS A 40 -33.99 3.93 -34.57
CA HIS A 40 -34.94 3.62 -33.50
C HIS A 40 -34.26 3.35 -32.16
N PHE A 41 -33.11 2.67 -32.18
CA PHE A 41 -32.31 2.44 -30.99
C PHE A 41 -31.75 3.75 -30.43
N GLY A 42 -31.22 4.63 -31.29
CA GLY A 42 -30.74 5.96 -30.92
C GLY A 42 -31.85 6.88 -30.39
N TYR A 43 -33.04 6.85 -31.01
CA TYR A 43 -34.23 7.55 -30.51
C TYR A 43 -34.60 7.06 -29.10
N TRP A 44 -34.61 5.75 -28.87
CA TRP A 44 -34.83 5.21 -27.53
C TRP A 44 -33.75 5.65 -26.53
N LEU A 45 -32.48 5.63 -26.92
CA LEU A 45 -31.39 6.04 -26.04
C LEU A 45 -31.52 7.53 -25.66
N ALA A 46 -31.73 8.41 -26.65
CA ALA A 46 -31.90 9.83 -26.46
C ALA A 46 -33.16 10.19 -25.67
N ARG A 47 -34.30 9.53 -25.92
CA ARG A 47 -35.53 9.77 -25.16
C ARG A 47 -35.40 9.32 -23.70
N THR A 48 -34.67 8.24 -23.44
CA THR A 48 -34.63 7.58 -22.12
C THR A 48 -33.57 8.20 -21.22
N TYR A 49 -32.41 8.54 -21.78
CA TYR A 49 -31.24 8.99 -21.01
C TYR A 49 -30.76 10.40 -21.38
N GLY A 50 -31.37 11.06 -22.37
CA GLY A 50 -31.02 12.43 -22.76
C GLY A 50 -31.26 13.42 -21.63
N ARG A 51 -30.19 14.15 -21.27
CA ARG A 51 -30.21 15.23 -20.24
C ARG A 51 -30.66 16.58 -20.79
N GLY A 52 -30.61 16.78 -22.11
CA GLY A 52 -31.04 18.00 -22.81
C GLY A 52 -32.41 17.87 -23.49
N ALA A 53 -32.63 18.60 -24.58
CA ALA A 53 -33.86 18.50 -25.38
C ALA A 53 -34.05 17.06 -25.90
N ARG A 54 -35.21 16.48 -25.58
CA ARG A 54 -35.56 15.11 -25.99
C ARG A 54 -36.17 15.10 -27.39
N PRO A 55 -35.99 14.02 -28.16
CA PRO A 55 -36.55 13.94 -29.50
C PRO A 55 -38.09 13.93 -29.45
N GLU A 56 -38.72 14.61 -30.41
CA GLU A 56 -40.18 14.72 -30.54
C GLU A 56 -40.83 13.33 -30.70
N PRO A 57 -41.99 13.07 -30.05
CA PRO A 57 -42.67 11.77 -30.11
C PRO A 57 -43.01 11.27 -31.52
N GLY A 58 -43.15 12.18 -32.49
CA GLY A 58 -43.43 11.88 -33.89
C GLY A 58 -42.20 11.74 -34.79
N LEU A 59 -40.98 11.78 -34.24
CA LEU A 59 -39.76 11.71 -35.04
C LEU A 59 -39.59 10.32 -35.66
N SER A 60 -39.73 10.25 -36.99
CA SER A 60 -39.62 9.01 -37.77
C SER A 60 -38.34 8.96 -38.60
N PHE A 61 -37.93 7.75 -38.96
CA PHE A 61 -36.80 7.54 -39.87
C PHE A 61 -37.18 8.00 -41.28
N LYS A 62 -36.35 8.85 -41.87
CA LYS A 62 -36.53 9.42 -43.21
C LYS A 62 -35.38 8.97 -44.11
N THR A 63 -35.69 8.17 -45.12
CA THR A 63 -34.69 7.59 -46.04
C THR A 63 -34.06 8.65 -46.94
N GLU A 64 -34.81 9.71 -47.24
CA GLU A 64 -34.38 10.86 -48.03
C GLU A 64 -33.27 11.70 -47.37
N LEU A 65 -33.07 11.55 -46.05
CA LEU A 65 -32.00 12.22 -45.32
C LEU A 65 -30.69 11.43 -45.34
N LEU A 66 -30.68 10.21 -45.90
CA LEU A 66 -29.45 9.46 -46.04
C LEU A 66 -28.52 10.17 -47.03
N PRO A 67 -27.23 10.34 -46.69
CA PRO A 67 -26.28 10.95 -47.61
C PRO A 67 -26.24 10.11 -48.88
N LYS A 68 -26.49 10.74 -50.02
CA LYS A 68 -26.23 10.11 -51.32
C LYS A 68 -24.75 9.76 -51.36
N PRO A 69 -24.37 8.55 -51.82
CA PRO A 69 -22.98 8.16 -51.83
C PRO A 69 -22.18 9.24 -52.55
N ALA A 70 -21.30 9.92 -51.80
CA ALA A 70 -20.20 10.63 -52.40
C ALA A 70 -19.47 9.61 -53.28
N ALA A 71 -18.99 10.06 -54.45
CA ALA A 71 -18.23 9.23 -55.37
C ALA A 71 -17.29 8.29 -54.60
N PRO A 72 -17.19 7.01 -55.01
CA PRO A 72 -16.53 5.99 -54.21
C PRO A 72 -15.18 6.50 -53.72
N ALA A 73 -14.94 6.40 -52.40
CA ALA A 73 -13.63 6.68 -51.82
C ALA A 73 -12.59 5.99 -52.69
N MET A 74 -11.59 6.76 -53.15
CA MET A 74 -10.56 6.26 -54.07
C MET A 74 -10.05 4.92 -53.51
N PRO A 75 -10.15 3.81 -54.26
CA PRO A 75 -9.61 2.54 -53.80
C PRO A 75 -8.14 2.75 -53.48
N GLN A 76 -7.69 2.28 -52.30
CA GLN A 76 -6.27 2.31 -51.95
C GLN A 76 -5.48 1.73 -53.11
N THR A 77 -4.46 2.44 -53.55
CA THR A 77 -3.70 2.04 -54.74
C THR A 77 -2.98 0.72 -54.45
N ALA A 78 -2.69 -0.07 -55.50
CA ALA A 78 -1.97 -1.34 -55.37
C ALA A 78 -0.65 -1.19 -54.58
N GLU A 79 0.04 -0.05 -54.72
CA GLU A 79 1.24 0.29 -53.94
C GLU A 79 0.97 0.47 -52.45
N GLN A 80 -0.14 1.10 -52.06
CA GLN A 80 -0.50 1.27 -50.65
C GLN A 80 -0.80 -0.09 -49.99
N LEU A 81 -1.48 -0.98 -50.72
CA LEU A 81 -1.77 -2.35 -50.26
C LEU A 81 -0.48 -3.18 -50.13
N GLN A 82 0.44 -3.08 -51.09
CA GLN A 82 1.74 -3.74 -51.01
C GLN A 82 2.58 -3.24 -49.82
N LYS A 83 2.60 -1.93 -49.60
CA LYS A 83 3.31 -1.33 -48.46
C LYS A 83 2.73 -1.79 -47.12
N LEU A 84 1.40 -1.85 -47.01
CA LEU A 84 0.74 -2.34 -45.80
C LEU A 84 1.01 -3.82 -45.56
N ALA A 85 0.97 -4.65 -46.61
CA ALA A 85 1.29 -6.07 -46.52
C ALA A 85 2.74 -6.29 -46.05
N ALA A 86 3.69 -5.53 -46.59
CA ALA A 86 5.09 -5.58 -46.15
C ALA A 86 5.26 -5.16 -44.67
N GLN A 87 4.54 -4.12 -44.23
CA GLN A 87 4.57 -3.67 -42.83
C GLN A 87 3.96 -4.69 -41.87
N LEU A 88 2.86 -5.36 -42.26
CA LEU A 88 2.25 -6.42 -41.47
C LEU A 88 3.20 -7.61 -41.36
N GLN A 89 3.80 -8.03 -42.48
CA GLN A 89 4.77 -9.11 -42.49
C GLN A 89 6.00 -8.79 -41.62
N GLU A 90 6.52 -7.57 -41.67
CA GLU A 90 7.63 -7.14 -40.81
C GLU A 90 7.25 -7.18 -39.32
N LYS A 91 6.03 -6.74 -38.97
CA LYS A 91 5.55 -6.79 -37.59
C LYS A 91 5.34 -8.22 -37.10
N ASP A 92 4.78 -9.08 -37.94
CA ASP A 92 4.56 -10.49 -37.61
C ASP A 92 5.90 -11.21 -37.39
N GLN A 93 6.91 -10.91 -38.22
CA GLN A 93 8.27 -11.42 -38.06
C GLN A 93 8.88 -10.97 -36.71
N LYS A 94 8.82 -9.66 -36.41
CA LYS A 94 9.34 -9.11 -35.14
C LYS A 94 8.60 -9.70 -33.92
N LEU A 95 7.29 -9.89 -34.03
CA LEU A 95 6.50 -10.48 -32.95
C LEU A 95 6.90 -11.94 -32.72
N ALA A 96 7.10 -12.71 -33.79
CA ALA A 96 7.60 -14.08 -33.70
C ALA A 96 8.99 -14.14 -33.03
N ASP A 97 9.91 -13.25 -33.41
CA ASP A 97 11.25 -13.18 -32.83
C ASP A 97 11.22 -12.84 -31.33
N VAL A 98 10.40 -11.86 -30.92
CA VAL A 98 10.24 -11.48 -29.51
C VAL A 98 9.63 -12.63 -28.70
N LEU A 99 8.62 -13.31 -29.23
CA LEU A 99 8.02 -14.46 -28.56
C LEU A 99 8.99 -15.63 -28.41
N ALA A 100 9.81 -15.90 -29.42
CA ALA A 100 10.87 -16.91 -29.36
C ALA A 100 11.93 -16.55 -28.31
N SER A 101 12.37 -15.29 -28.28
CA SER A 101 13.35 -14.80 -27.29
C SER A 101 12.79 -14.89 -25.86
N LYS A 102 11.52 -14.50 -25.65
CA LYS A 102 10.87 -14.62 -24.36
C LYS A 102 10.80 -16.09 -23.90
N ALA A 103 10.37 -16.99 -24.79
CA ALA A 103 10.30 -18.41 -24.46
C ALA A 103 11.67 -19.00 -24.07
N ALA A 104 12.74 -18.58 -24.75
CA ALA A 104 14.10 -18.99 -24.41
C ALA A 104 14.53 -18.46 -23.03
N LEU A 105 14.27 -17.18 -22.73
CA LEU A 105 14.58 -16.57 -21.43
C LEU A 105 13.78 -17.20 -20.29
N ASP A 106 12.49 -17.48 -20.50
CA ASP A 106 11.64 -18.13 -19.51
C ASP A 106 12.15 -19.55 -19.20
N ALA A 107 12.59 -20.30 -20.22
CA ALA A 107 13.20 -21.62 -20.05
C ALA A 107 14.55 -21.55 -19.30
N GLU A 108 15.38 -20.54 -19.60
CA GLU A 108 16.65 -20.32 -18.90
C GLU A 108 16.42 -19.94 -17.43
N LEU A 109 15.47 -19.04 -17.14
CA LEU A 109 15.10 -18.67 -15.77
C LEU A 109 14.57 -19.85 -14.98
N GLN A 110 13.75 -20.71 -15.61
CA GLN A 110 13.27 -21.92 -14.96
C GLN A 110 14.45 -22.84 -14.61
N LYS A 111 15.36 -23.08 -15.55
CA LYS A 111 16.56 -23.89 -15.33
C LYS A 111 17.43 -23.33 -14.20
N LEU A 112 17.70 -22.02 -14.20
CA LEU A 112 18.48 -21.38 -13.13
C LEU A 112 17.80 -21.50 -11.76
N ARG A 113 16.48 -21.37 -11.70
CA ARG A 113 15.72 -21.53 -10.46
C ARG A 113 15.82 -22.96 -9.93
N GLU A 114 15.73 -23.96 -10.80
CA GLU A 114 15.89 -25.37 -10.44
C GLU A 114 17.32 -25.67 -9.97
N GLU A 115 18.34 -25.12 -10.65
CA GLU A 115 19.75 -25.22 -10.24
C GLU A 115 19.99 -24.59 -8.86
N VAL A 116 19.49 -23.36 -8.62
CA VAL A 116 19.60 -22.67 -7.33
C VAL A 116 18.85 -23.42 -6.23
N ALA A 117 17.65 -23.93 -6.51
CA ALA A 117 16.88 -24.71 -5.53
C ALA A 117 17.61 -26.01 -5.17
N THR A 118 18.21 -26.69 -6.15
CA THR A 118 19.00 -27.91 -5.93
C THR A 118 20.26 -27.61 -5.14
N ALA A 119 20.98 -26.54 -5.49
CA ALA A 119 22.18 -26.09 -4.78
C ALA A 119 21.86 -25.71 -3.33
N LYS A 120 20.78 -24.95 -3.09
CA LYS A 120 20.33 -24.63 -1.73
C LYS A 120 19.99 -25.88 -0.93
N LYS A 121 19.25 -26.82 -1.52
CA LYS A 121 18.90 -28.09 -0.85
C LYS A 121 20.14 -28.92 -0.51
N ALA A 122 21.12 -28.98 -1.42
CA ALA A 122 22.39 -29.67 -1.17
C ALA A 122 23.21 -28.98 -0.07
N ASN A 123 23.32 -27.65 -0.11
CA ASN A 123 24.05 -26.87 0.89
C ASN A 123 23.39 -26.94 2.27
N SER A 124 22.07 -26.87 2.36
CA SER A 124 21.34 -27.00 3.64
C SER A 124 21.35 -28.42 4.20
N ALA A 125 21.62 -29.44 3.38
CA ALA A 125 21.79 -30.82 3.85
C ALA A 125 23.18 -31.08 4.41
N GLN A 126 24.16 -30.24 4.08
CA GLN A 126 25.47 -30.28 4.70
C GLN A 126 25.36 -29.62 6.09
N PRO A 127 25.75 -30.31 7.18
CA PRO A 127 25.80 -29.69 8.49
C PRO A 127 26.71 -28.48 8.43
N ASP A 128 26.17 -27.32 8.76
CA ASP A 128 26.97 -26.12 8.81
C ASP A 128 27.83 -26.16 10.09
N THR A 129 29.11 -26.42 9.91
CA THR A 129 30.10 -26.47 11.00
C THR A 129 30.85 -25.15 11.15
N HIS A 130 30.46 -24.11 10.40
CA HIS A 130 31.04 -22.80 10.52
C HIS A 130 30.52 -22.17 11.81
N ASP A 131 31.44 -21.69 12.64
CA ASP A 131 31.10 -20.88 13.81
C ASP A 131 30.72 -19.48 13.32
N TYR A 132 29.50 -19.34 12.78
CA TYR A 132 28.86 -18.05 12.79
C TYR A 132 28.59 -17.77 14.25
N SER A 133 29.56 -17.18 14.92
CA SER A 133 29.35 -16.53 16.19
C SER A 133 28.51 -15.28 15.90
N GLU A 134 27.25 -15.52 15.49
CA GLU A 134 26.20 -14.51 15.41
C GLU A 134 26.14 -13.82 16.76
N ALA A 135 26.39 -14.53 17.87
CA ALA A 135 26.57 -13.94 19.19
C ALA A 135 27.69 -12.89 19.24
N GLU A 136 28.88 -13.15 18.68
CA GLU A 136 30.00 -12.19 18.68
C GLU A 136 29.77 -11.06 17.66
N THR A 137 29.20 -11.37 16.50
CA THR A 137 28.87 -10.38 15.47
C THR A 137 27.74 -9.47 15.94
N ARG A 138 26.69 -10.03 16.55
CA ARG A 138 25.57 -9.33 17.18
C ARG A 138 26.07 -8.50 18.35
N LYS A 139 26.98 -9.03 19.19
CA LYS A 139 27.64 -8.27 20.26
C LYS A 139 28.41 -7.08 19.70
N ALA A 140 29.29 -7.29 18.73
CA ALA A 140 30.06 -6.21 18.12
C ALA A 140 29.18 -5.17 17.43
N PHE A 141 28.07 -5.60 16.80
CA PHE A 141 27.11 -4.71 16.16
C PHE A 141 26.28 -3.93 17.18
N ILE A 142 25.79 -4.57 18.25
CA ILE A 142 25.09 -3.92 19.36
C ILE A 142 26.03 -2.92 20.06
N ASP A 143 27.28 -3.29 20.35
CA ASP A 143 28.27 -2.39 20.96
C ASP A 143 28.57 -1.19 20.06
N LEU A 144 28.66 -1.40 18.74
CA LEU A 144 28.83 -0.32 17.76
C LEU A 144 27.62 0.61 17.73
N LEU A 145 26.41 0.06 17.65
CA LEU A 145 25.17 0.84 17.64
C LEU A 145 24.98 1.65 18.93
N LEU A 146 25.27 1.05 20.08
CA LEU A 146 25.20 1.72 21.38
C LEU A 146 26.22 2.86 21.46
N LYS A 147 27.43 2.64 20.96
CA LYS A 147 28.47 3.67 20.89
C LYS A 147 28.12 4.80 19.93
N GLU A 148 27.59 4.50 18.74
CA GLU A 148 27.15 5.50 17.76
C GLU A 148 25.94 6.30 18.26
N ALA A 149 25.06 5.67 19.04
CA ALA A 149 23.96 6.31 19.73
C ALA A 149 24.40 7.09 21.00
N GLY A 150 25.69 7.15 21.31
CA GLY A 150 26.24 7.96 22.41
C GLY A 150 26.16 7.35 23.81
N TRP A 151 25.79 6.07 23.92
CA TRP A 151 25.72 5.37 25.20
C TRP A 151 27.11 5.14 25.81
N THR A 152 27.23 5.41 27.11
CA THR A 152 28.45 5.10 27.89
C THR A 152 28.17 3.89 28.78
N LEU A 153 28.48 2.69 28.29
CA LEU A 153 28.19 1.44 29.00
C LEU A 153 29.23 1.18 30.10
N ASN A 154 28.76 0.86 31.30
CA ASN A 154 29.60 0.41 32.41
C ASN A 154 29.56 -1.13 32.49
N PRO A 155 30.70 -1.82 32.28
CA PRO A 155 30.79 -3.28 32.34
C PRO A 155 30.21 -3.92 33.61
N ALA A 156 30.29 -3.24 34.74
CA ALA A 156 29.82 -3.75 36.04
C ALA A 156 28.32 -3.54 36.29
N LYS A 157 27.62 -2.76 35.44
CA LYS A 157 26.21 -2.42 35.62
C LYS A 157 25.32 -2.83 34.45
N ASN A 158 25.86 -2.82 33.24
CA ASN A 158 25.07 -2.94 32.02
C ASN A 158 25.11 -4.35 31.42
N PHE A 159 25.85 -5.30 31.99
CA PHE A 159 26.03 -6.62 31.42
C PHE A 159 25.80 -7.72 32.46
N GLU A 160 25.21 -8.84 32.02
CA GLU A 160 24.91 -10.03 32.85
C GLU A 160 24.16 -9.70 34.15
N VAL A 161 23.11 -8.89 34.05
CA VAL A 161 22.32 -8.49 35.22
C VAL A 161 21.33 -9.58 35.58
N GLU A 162 21.38 -10.06 36.83
CA GLU A 162 20.42 -11.03 37.36
C GLU A 162 19.03 -10.38 37.50
N VAL A 163 18.03 -11.00 36.89
CA VAL A 163 16.62 -10.60 36.95
C VAL A 163 15.78 -11.68 37.63
N VAL A 164 14.77 -11.25 38.39
CA VAL A 164 13.87 -12.12 39.16
C VAL A 164 12.49 -12.12 38.50
N GLY A 165 11.80 -13.26 38.51
CA GLY A 165 10.46 -13.44 37.91
C GLY A 165 10.44 -14.20 36.59
N MET A 166 11.55 -14.85 36.21
CA MET A 166 11.60 -15.69 35.02
C MET A 166 10.77 -16.96 35.23
N PRO A 167 10.01 -17.44 34.22
CA PRO A 167 9.20 -18.66 34.33
C PRO A 167 10.08 -19.92 34.24
N ASN A 168 11.03 -20.06 35.16
CA ASN A 168 11.89 -21.22 35.35
C ASN A 168 11.88 -21.67 36.82
N ALA A 169 12.48 -22.83 37.11
CA ALA A 169 12.41 -23.44 38.43
C ALA A 169 12.99 -22.56 39.56
N GLU A 170 13.92 -21.66 39.24
CA GLU A 170 14.62 -20.81 40.20
C GLU A 170 14.06 -19.38 40.28
N ASN A 171 13.08 -19.03 39.42
CA ASN A 171 12.59 -17.66 39.21
C ASN A 171 13.68 -16.62 38.88
N LYS A 172 14.84 -17.05 38.36
CA LYS A 172 16.02 -16.21 38.13
C LYS A 172 16.55 -16.35 36.72
N GLY A 173 16.98 -15.26 36.10
CA GLY A 173 17.67 -15.28 34.80
C GLY A 173 18.72 -14.17 34.73
N PHE A 174 19.50 -14.15 33.66
CA PHE A 174 20.49 -13.10 33.41
C PHE A 174 20.19 -12.43 32.08
N VAL A 175 20.38 -11.11 32.00
CA VAL A 175 20.20 -10.31 30.79
C VAL A 175 21.56 -9.80 30.32
N ASP A 176 21.89 -10.06 29.06
CA ASP A 176 23.20 -9.76 28.46
C ASP A 176 23.51 -8.26 28.39
N TYR A 177 22.49 -7.44 28.15
CA TYR A 177 22.56 -5.97 28.14
C TYR A 177 21.40 -5.37 28.92
N VAL A 178 21.69 -4.56 29.93
CA VAL A 178 20.72 -3.71 30.60
C VAL A 178 21.12 -2.28 30.35
N LEU A 179 20.34 -1.61 29.49
CA LEU A 179 20.46 -0.18 29.25
C LEU A 179 19.63 0.52 30.32
N TRP A 180 20.31 1.12 31.28
CA TRP A 180 19.68 1.99 32.26
C TRP A 180 19.37 3.30 31.53
N GLY A 181 18.16 3.43 31.03
CA GLY A 181 17.68 4.68 30.46
C GLY A 181 17.77 5.79 31.50
N ASP A 182 18.25 6.95 31.08
CA ASP A 182 17.63 8.19 31.54
C ASP A 182 16.45 8.38 30.58
N ASP A 183 15.23 8.35 31.09
CA ASP A 183 14.15 7.63 30.42
C ASP A 183 13.29 8.49 29.48
N GLY A 184 13.35 8.25 28.17
CA GLY A 184 12.56 9.00 27.17
C GLY A 184 11.05 8.69 27.11
N ASN A 185 10.55 7.72 27.88
CA ASN A 185 9.12 7.36 27.97
C ASN A 185 8.69 6.98 29.38
N GLN A 186 9.29 7.62 30.38
CA GLN A 186 8.74 7.56 31.72
C GLN A 186 7.52 8.47 31.86
N PRO A 187 6.59 8.12 32.76
CA PRO A 187 5.51 9.03 33.13
C PRO A 187 6.13 10.34 33.61
N LEU A 188 5.61 11.49 33.14
CA LEU A 188 5.96 12.73 33.82
C LEU A 188 5.35 12.63 35.23
N THR A 189 6.05 13.17 36.22
CA THR A 189 5.47 13.29 37.55
C THR A 189 4.89 14.69 37.70
N ALA A 190 3.97 14.84 38.67
CA ALA A 190 3.46 16.16 39.03
C ALA A 190 4.59 17.14 39.42
N ALA A 191 5.71 16.64 39.95
CA ALA A 191 6.88 17.46 40.26
C ALA A 191 7.61 17.91 38.98
N ASP A 192 7.76 17.03 37.98
CA ASP A 192 8.39 17.37 36.70
C ASP A 192 7.57 18.40 35.92
N LEU A 193 6.25 18.30 35.95
CA LEU A 193 5.36 19.26 35.30
C LEU A 193 5.46 20.66 35.93
N VAL A 194 5.61 20.73 37.26
CA VAL A 194 5.82 22.00 37.97
C VAL A 194 7.16 22.62 37.61
N GLU A 195 8.22 21.81 37.52
CA GLU A 195 9.55 22.30 37.17
C GLU A 195 9.65 22.71 35.70
N LEU A 196 9.02 21.97 34.78
CA LEU A 196 8.92 22.32 33.36
C LEU A 196 8.15 23.64 33.16
N GLU A 197 7.05 23.84 33.90
CA GLU A 197 6.33 25.11 33.88
C GLU A 197 7.20 26.26 34.41
N ARG A 198 7.98 26.03 35.47
CA ARG A 198 8.95 27.00 35.99
C ARG A 198 9.98 27.38 34.94
N MET A 199 10.58 26.39 34.26
CA MET A 199 11.56 26.59 33.20
C MET A 199 10.99 27.35 31.99
N LEU A 200 9.74 27.06 31.59
CA LEU A 200 9.07 27.78 30.50
C LEU A 200 8.85 29.25 30.83
N VAL A 201 8.52 29.57 32.08
CA VAL A 201 8.40 30.96 32.55
C VAL A 201 9.76 31.65 32.58
N GLU A 202 10.81 30.98 33.05
CA GLU A 202 12.19 31.52 33.03
C GLU A 202 12.72 31.76 31.61
N ALA A 203 12.32 30.91 30.65
CA ALA A 203 12.65 31.06 29.24
C ALA A 203 11.85 32.17 28.53
N GLY A 204 10.94 32.86 29.23
CA GLY A 204 10.17 34.00 28.71
C GLY A 204 8.72 33.70 28.34
N GLY A 205 8.21 32.49 28.65
CA GLY A 205 6.80 32.15 28.53
C GLY A 205 5.95 32.90 29.56
N THR A 206 4.77 33.40 29.16
CA THR A 206 3.82 33.98 30.11
C THR A 206 2.84 32.92 30.59
N LYS A 207 2.36 33.06 31.83
CA LYS A 207 1.40 32.11 32.42
C LYS A 207 0.14 31.94 31.57
N ALA A 208 -0.37 33.02 30.98
CA ALA A 208 -1.52 32.99 30.09
C ALA A 208 -1.29 32.12 28.83
N LEU A 209 -0.08 32.20 28.22
CA LEU A 209 0.27 31.38 27.05
C LEU A 209 0.44 29.90 27.42
N ILE A 210 1.00 29.63 28.60
CA ILE A 210 1.19 28.25 29.09
C ILE A 210 -0.18 27.63 29.41
N ASP A 211 -1.08 28.38 30.05
CA ASP A 211 -2.45 27.92 30.34
C ASP A 211 -3.26 27.67 29.06
N GLU A 212 -3.12 28.54 28.05
CA GLU A 212 -3.73 28.33 26.73
C GLU A 212 -3.19 27.08 26.01
N ALA A 213 -1.87 26.83 26.10
CA ALA A 213 -1.25 25.63 25.54
C ALA A 213 -1.72 24.35 26.23
N LYS A 214 -1.83 24.37 27.57
CA LYS A 214 -2.37 23.25 28.36
C LYS A 214 -3.81 22.93 27.96
N GLU A 215 -4.65 23.95 27.78
CA GLU A 215 -6.05 23.76 27.43
C GLU A 215 -6.20 23.17 26.01
N LYS A 216 -5.41 23.66 25.05
CA LYS A 216 -5.41 23.16 23.67
C LYS A 216 -4.87 21.73 23.54
N SER A 217 -3.86 21.36 24.32
CA SER A 217 -3.20 20.06 24.25
C SER A 217 -3.69 19.06 25.29
N GLN A 218 -4.74 19.39 26.05
CA GLN A 218 -5.29 18.53 27.11
C GLN A 218 -4.30 18.21 28.24
N GLY A 219 -3.34 19.12 28.48
CA GLY A 219 -2.31 18.98 29.52
C GLY A 219 -0.94 19.48 29.07
N LEU A 220 -0.09 19.82 30.05
CA LEU A 220 1.27 20.28 29.78
C LEU A 220 2.16 19.13 29.26
N GLY A 221 1.99 17.92 29.80
CA GLY A 221 2.76 16.75 29.37
C GLY A 221 2.52 16.42 27.89
N LEU A 222 1.25 16.39 27.45
CA LEU A 222 0.91 16.19 26.04
C LEU A 222 1.40 17.32 25.14
N PHE A 223 1.36 18.57 25.62
CA PHE A 223 1.93 19.70 24.88
C PHE A 223 3.44 19.53 24.66
N ILE A 224 4.20 19.26 25.71
CA ILE A 224 5.64 19.02 25.64
C ILE A 224 5.94 17.84 24.72
N ARG A 225 5.18 16.75 24.87
CA ARG A 225 5.32 15.52 24.07
C ARG A 225 5.06 15.78 22.58
N SER A 226 4.14 16.68 22.23
CA SER A 226 3.88 17.09 20.84
C SER A 226 4.98 17.95 20.22
N LEU A 227 5.81 18.61 21.03
CA LEU A 227 6.92 19.44 20.56
C LEU A 227 8.23 18.64 20.41
N VAL A 228 8.44 17.69 21.32
CA VAL A 228 9.70 16.94 21.41
C VAL A 228 9.61 15.60 20.68
N GLY A 229 8.41 15.04 20.56
CA GLY A 229 8.22 13.69 20.02
C GLY A 229 8.42 12.60 21.08
N LEU A 230 8.40 11.35 20.63
CA LEU A 230 8.76 10.18 21.44
C LEU A 230 10.12 9.70 20.98
N ASP A 231 10.98 9.31 21.91
CA ASP A 231 12.23 8.69 21.52
C ASP A 231 11.96 7.40 20.71
N ARG A 232 12.70 7.20 19.62
CA ARG A 232 12.48 6.07 18.70
C ARG A 232 12.74 4.74 19.38
N GLU A 233 13.73 4.67 20.27
CA GLU A 233 14.05 3.47 21.04
C GLU A 233 12.90 3.14 21.99
N ALA A 234 12.39 4.15 22.69
CA ALA A 234 11.25 3.98 23.59
C ALA A 234 9.95 3.59 22.86
N ALA A 235 9.72 4.13 21.67
CA ALA A 235 8.62 3.72 20.79
C ALA A 235 8.77 2.25 20.39
N MET A 236 9.94 1.85 19.88
CA MET A 236 10.21 0.47 19.46
C MET A 236 10.11 -0.52 20.63
N GLN A 237 10.56 -0.12 21.82
CA GLN A 237 10.46 -0.93 23.03
C GLN A 237 9.00 -1.18 23.43
N ALA A 238 8.14 -0.17 23.32
CA ALA A 238 6.71 -0.33 23.59
C ALA A 238 6.04 -1.35 22.64
N PHE A 239 6.49 -1.42 21.39
CA PHE A 239 6.02 -2.42 20.41
C PHE A 239 6.78 -3.75 20.43
N SER A 240 7.86 -3.86 21.21
CA SER A 240 8.62 -5.11 21.29
C SER A 240 7.79 -6.26 21.87
N GLU A 241 6.91 -5.96 22.83
CA GLU A 241 6.01 -6.96 23.41
C GLU A 241 4.93 -7.42 22.43
N PHE A 242 4.47 -6.51 21.57
CA PHE A 242 3.55 -6.81 20.49
C PHE A 242 4.16 -7.78 19.45
N LEU A 243 5.47 -7.69 19.22
CA LEU A 243 6.19 -8.55 18.28
C LEU A 243 6.68 -9.87 18.89
N LYS A 244 6.50 -10.10 20.20
CA LYS A 244 6.92 -11.35 20.87
C LYS A 244 6.06 -12.54 20.39
N GLY A 245 6.71 -13.61 19.94
CA GLY A 245 6.06 -14.92 19.73
C GLY A 245 5.70 -15.29 18.29
N SER A 246 5.98 -14.44 17.31
CA SER A 246 5.85 -14.77 15.87
C SER A 246 6.88 -14.04 15.01
N THR A 247 7.28 -14.63 13.89
CA THR A 247 8.03 -13.93 12.85
C THR A 247 7.11 -12.95 12.12
N ALA A 248 7.33 -11.65 12.31
CA ALA A 248 6.59 -10.61 11.62
C ALA A 248 6.84 -10.66 10.10
N THR A 249 5.80 -10.43 9.30
CA THR A 249 5.93 -10.30 7.85
C THR A 249 6.54 -8.94 7.47
N PRO A 250 7.09 -8.76 6.25
CA PRO A 250 7.59 -7.46 5.80
C PRO A 250 6.55 -6.34 5.94
N ASP A 251 5.30 -6.59 5.52
CA ASP A 251 4.21 -5.61 5.64
C ASP A 251 3.90 -5.23 7.10
N GLN A 252 4.04 -6.19 8.03
CA GLN A 252 3.85 -5.94 9.46
C GLN A 252 5.00 -5.09 10.04
N ILE A 253 6.23 -5.35 9.61
CA ILE A 253 7.40 -4.56 10.03
C ILE A 253 7.25 -3.13 9.52
N GLU A 254 6.94 -2.95 8.23
CA GLU A 254 6.75 -1.63 7.63
C GLU A 254 5.62 -0.85 8.32
N PHE A 255 4.52 -1.52 8.65
CA PHE A 255 3.42 -0.89 9.39
C PHE A 255 3.86 -0.40 10.78
N ILE A 256 4.61 -1.20 11.54
CA ILE A 256 5.13 -0.81 12.85
C ILE A 256 6.16 0.31 12.75
N GLU A 257 7.01 0.30 11.72
CA GLU A 257 7.95 1.39 11.47
C GLU A 257 7.25 2.72 11.21
N LEU A 258 6.14 2.73 10.46
CA LEU A 258 5.30 3.93 10.27
C LEU A 258 4.68 4.40 11.59
N VAL A 259 4.22 3.48 12.45
CA VAL A 259 3.69 3.84 13.78
C VAL A 259 4.79 4.48 14.64
N VAL A 260 5.97 3.86 14.67
CA VAL A 260 7.13 4.36 15.40
C VAL A 260 7.56 5.73 14.87
N GLN A 261 7.56 5.94 13.55
CA GLN A 261 7.90 7.22 12.95
C GLN A 261 6.92 8.32 13.37
N GLU A 262 5.63 8.08 13.29
CA GLU A 262 4.60 9.05 13.69
C GLU A 262 4.66 9.37 15.19
N LEU A 263 4.91 8.37 16.05
CA LEU A 263 5.17 8.60 17.47
C LEU A 263 6.46 9.40 17.69
N THR A 264 7.50 9.16 16.89
CA THR A 264 8.74 9.91 17.00
C THR A 264 8.56 11.38 16.64
N LEU A 265 7.64 11.68 15.71
CA LEU A 265 7.37 13.05 15.28
C LEU A 265 6.39 13.78 16.20
N ASN A 266 5.32 13.11 16.63
CA ASN A 266 4.21 13.76 17.33
C ASN A 266 4.14 13.40 18.82
N GLY A 267 4.94 12.42 19.25
CA GLY A 267 5.08 11.98 20.63
C GLY A 267 3.90 11.19 21.20
N VAL A 268 2.71 11.38 20.64
CA VAL A 268 1.51 10.55 20.85
C VAL A 268 0.81 10.30 19.52
N MET A 269 0.02 9.24 19.45
CA MET A 269 -0.79 8.92 18.29
C MET A 269 -2.17 8.44 18.74
N GLU A 270 -3.22 8.98 18.12
CA GLU A 270 -4.58 8.50 18.28
C GLU A 270 -4.84 7.23 17.45
N ALA A 271 -5.64 6.31 17.97
CA ALA A 271 -5.88 5.02 17.32
C ALA A 271 -6.58 5.14 15.94
N ASP A 272 -7.37 6.19 15.72
CA ASP A 272 -8.02 6.47 14.43
C ASP A 272 -7.00 6.84 13.33
N ARG A 273 -5.81 7.33 13.70
CA ARG A 273 -4.70 7.62 12.77
C ARG A 273 -4.29 6.41 11.94
N LEU A 274 -4.40 5.21 12.52
CA LEU A 274 -4.07 3.94 11.87
C LEU A 274 -4.94 3.63 10.64
N PHE A 275 -6.11 4.26 10.54
CA PHE A 275 -7.06 4.08 9.44
C PHE A 275 -6.99 5.20 8.39
N GLN A 276 -5.87 5.92 8.35
CA GLN A 276 -5.60 7.01 7.40
C GLN A 276 -4.28 6.76 6.68
N SER A 277 -4.02 7.50 5.59
CA SER A 277 -2.70 7.48 4.93
C SER A 277 -1.61 8.00 5.90
N PRO A 278 -0.41 7.37 5.95
CA PRO A 278 0.10 6.36 5.02
C PRO A 278 -0.29 4.89 5.32
N PHE A 279 -0.93 4.61 6.46
CA PHE A 279 -1.26 3.23 6.87
C PHE A 279 -2.25 2.53 5.93
N THR A 280 -3.21 3.27 5.38
CA THR A 280 -4.16 2.75 4.39
C THR A 280 -3.54 2.50 3.01
N ASP A 281 -2.33 3.01 2.76
CA ASP A 281 -1.63 2.81 1.49
C ASP A 281 -0.96 1.43 1.45
N LEU A 282 -0.57 0.89 2.62
CA LEU A 282 -0.10 -0.50 2.78
C LEU A 282 -1.25 -1.50 2.60
N SER A 283 -2.43 -1.19 3.15
CA SER A 283 -3.63 -2.01 2.97
C SER A 283 -4.89 -1.16 3.02
N ALA A 284 -5.80 -1.38 2.08
CA ALA A 284 -7.08 -0.66 2.03
C ALA A 284 -7.97 -0.88 3.27
N GLN A 285 -7.68 -1.91 4.07
CA GLN A 285 -8.34 -2.18 5.37
C GLN A 285 -7.56 -1.63 6.57
N GLY A 286 -6.48 -0.88 6.34
CA GLY A 286 -5.58 -0.37 7.37
C GLY A 286 -4.95 -1.50 8.19
N PRO A 287 -4.91 -1.39 9.53
CA PRO A 287 -4.26 -2.38 10.39
C PRO A 287 -4.91 -3.77 10.30
N LEU A 288 -6.22 -3.85 10.03
CA LEU A 288 -6.96 -5.11 9.92
C LEU A 288 -6.59 -5.93 8.67
N GLY A 289 -5.99 -5.29 7.66
CA GLY A 289 -5.49 -5.98 6.49
C GLY A 289 -4.05 -6.49 6.64
N VAL A 290 -3.34 -6.08 7.70
CA VAL A 290 -1.93 -6.41 7.96
C VAL A 290 -1.78 -7.32 9.19
N PHE A 291 -2.67 -7.14 10.18
CA PHE A 291 -2.65 -7.88 11.43
C PHE A 291 -4.00 -8.57 11.71
N PRO A 292 -4.00 -9.72 12.41
CA PRO A 292 -5.22 -10.28 12.97
C PRO A 292 -5.93 -9.28 13.89
N ALA A 293 -7.27 -9.34 13.95
CA ALA A 293 -8.05 -8.40 14.76
C ALA A 293 -7.65 -8.36 16.24
N ALA A 294 -7.23 -9.50 16.82
CA ALA A 294 -6.72 -9.55 18.19
C ALA A 294 -5.43 -8.75 18.37
N SER A 295 -4.50 -8.85 17.41
CA SER A 295 -3.26 -8.08 17.38
C SER A 295 -3.53 -6.59 17.19
N VAL A 296 -4.51 -6.22 16.37
CA VAL A 296 -4.91 -4.79 16.23
C VAL A 296 -5.40 -4.22 17.55
N SER A 297 -6.14 -4.99 18.35
CA SER A 297 -6.53 -4.56 19.70
C SER A 297 -5.31 -4.28 20.58
N THR A 298 -4.35 -5.20 20.62
CA THR A 298 -3.11 -5.02 21.39
C THR A 298 -2.31 -3.80 20.92
N LEU A 299 -2.26 -3.55 19.61
CA LEU A 299 -1.60 -2.37 19.05
C LEU A 299 -2.26 -1.07 19.53
N VAL A 300 -3.60 -1.04 19.59
CA VAL A 300 -4.36 0.10 20.13
C VAL A 300 -4.09 0.27 21.63
N ASP A 301 -4.02 -0.82 22.39
CA ASP A 301 -3.73 -0.76 23.83
C ASP A 301 -2.34 -0.15 24.10
N VAL A 302 -1.32 -0.53 23.32
CA VAL A 302 0.03 0.06 23.41
C VAL A 302 0.00 1.57 23.15
N LEU A 303 -0.76 2.03 22.15
CA LEU A 303 -0.89 3.47 21.87
C LEU A 303 -1.56 4.22 23.02
N GLN A 304 -2.59 3.62 23.64
CA GLN A 304 -3.26 4.20 24.80
C GLN A 304 -2.33 4.29 26.01
N ASP A 305 -1.50 3.27 26.25
CA ASP A 305 -0.51 3.26 27.33
C ASP A 305 0.54 4.36 27.14
N ILE A 306 1.06 4.52 25.92
CA ILE A 306 2.01 5.60 25.58
C ILE A 306 1.38 6.97 25.86
N ARG A 307 0.13 7.17 25.43
CA ARG A 307 -0.58 8.43 25.69
C ARG A 307 -0.81 8.66 27.18
N ALA A 308 -1.20 7.64 27.93
CA ALA A 308 -1.43 7.76 29.37
C ALA A 308 -0.17 8.21 30.12
N ARG A 309 1.01 7.70 29.72
CA ARG A 309 2.31 8.14 30.27
C ARG A 309 2.68 9.58 29.92
N ALA A 310 2.14 10.13 28.83
CA ALA A 310 2.35 11.52 28.45
C ALA A 310 1.38 12.50 29.15
N VAL A 311 0.30 11.98 29.75
CA VAL A 311 -0.69 12.78 30.49
C VAL A 311 -0.33 12.92 31.96
N ALA A 312 0.11 11.81 32.58
CA ALA A 312 0.60 11.78 33.96
C ALA A 312 1.82 12.69 34.11
#